data_AF-A0A939JEV4-F1
#
_entry.id   AF-A0A939JEV4-F1
#
_cell.length_a   1.000
_cell.length_b   1.000
_cell.length_c   1.000
_cell.angle_alpha   90.00
_cell.angle_beta   90.00
_cell.angle_gamma   90.00
#
_symmetry.space_group_name_H-M   'P 1'
#
loop_
_entity.id
_entity.type
_entity.pdbx_description
1 polymer ?
#
loop_
_entity_poly.entity_id
_entity_poly.type
_entity_poly.pdbx_seq_one_letter_code
_entity_poly.pdbx_strand_id
1 'polypeptide(L)'
;MKHLYAVVVLGAMLGLSPAAQAQKQRTTDTESGMLEKGKKVGVWEYFSHTRDGRQVLVQRYDHTTNKLVYYRPIEDVPYNAEVTPGQWTRTNVQQPPLYIGGEAALAGYMSKMNYPQAAQNRNIQGKVLITFMIDTLGQASKHKVLNSIGGGCDEEALRVCQSIPSQWVPARLAGRAVPVMYELPFTFRLQKAN
;
A
#
# COMPACT_ATOMS: atom_id res chain seq x y z
N MET A 1 60.67 32.52 37.92
CA MET A 1 61.23 32.55 36.55
C MET A 1 60.07 32.26 35.60
N LYS A 2 59.38 33.23 34.97
CA LYS A 2 59.59 33.79 33.60
C LYS A 2 60.01 32.67 32.61
N HIS A 3 59.27 32.30 31.55
CA HIS A 3 58.79 33.05 30.37
C HIS A 3 57.49 32.37 29.82
N LEU A 4 56.40 33.06 29.45
CA LEU A 4 56.06 33.77 28.18
C LEU A 4 56.44 33.08 26.86
N TYR A 5 55.45 32.66 26.06
CA TYR A 5 55.41 32.80 24.58
C TYR A 5 53.97 32.95 24.08
N ALA A 6 53.82 33.73 23.03
CA ALA A 6 52.61 34.35 22.53
C ALA A 6 51.99 33.61 21.32
N VAL A 7 50.65 33.72 21.24
CA VAL A 7 49.74 33.88 20.08
C VAL A 7 50.17 33.35 18.70
N VAL A 8 49.34 32.47 18.13
CA VAL A 8 48.94 32.53 16.71
C VAL A 8 47.41 32.40 16.64
N VAL A 9 46.77 33.47 16.19
CA VAL A 9 45.40 33.50 15.69
C VAL A 9 45.45 33.14 14.21
N LEU A 10 44.84 32.03 13.81
CA LEU A 10 44.25 31.80 12.48
C LEU A 10 42.84 31.26 12.77
N GLY A 11 41.75 31.86 12.31
CA GLY A 11 41.51 32.24 10.92
C GLY A 11 40.58 31.19 10.33
N ALA A 12 39.30 31.57 10.20
CA ALA A 12 38.16 30.73 9.85
C ALA A 12 38.35 29.78 8.65
N MET A 13 37.72 28.60 8.73
CA MET A 13 36.75 28.19 7.72
C MET A 13 35.59 27.46 8.39
N LEU A 14 34.47 28.18 8.53
CA LEU A 14 33.15 27.57 8.56
C LEU A 14 33.02 26.79 7.25
N GLY A 15 33.29 25.49 7.31
CA GLY A 15 32.77 24.56 6.32
C GLY A 15 31.27 24.57 6.46
N LEU A 16 30.60 25.48 5.73
CA LEU A 16 29.21 25.31 5.34
C LEU A 16 29.16 23.99 4.58
N SER A 17 28.87 22.90 5.30
CA SER A 17 28.44 21.66 4.67
C SER A 17 27.29 22.02 3.73
N PRO A 18 27.34 21.62 2.45
CA PRO A 18 26.24 21.87 1.54
C PRO A 18 25.01 21.21 2.17
N ALA A 19 23.99 22.03 2.44
CA ALA A 19 22.79 21.72 3.20
C ALA A 19 22.49 20.21 3.24
N ALA A 20 22.69 19.59 4.42
CA ALA A 20 22.14 18.26 4.69
C ALA A 20 20.64 18.36 4.39
N GLN A 21 20.24 17.84 3.22
CA GLN A 21 18.86 17.88 2.77
C GLN A 21 18.06 17.18 3.85
N ALA A 22 17.22 17.92 4.57
CA ALA A 22 16.65 17.48 5.84
C ALA A 22 15.81 16.22 5.63
N GLN A 23 16.41 15.06 5.91
CA GLN A 23 15.68 13.80 6.01
C GLN A 23 14.79 13.91 7.24
N LYS A 24 13.47 13.82 7.03
CA LYS A 24 12.48 13.96 8.08
C LYS A 24 11.90 12.60 8.41
N GLN A 25 12.01 12.18 9.67
CA GLN A 25 11.29 11.01 10.15
C GLN A 25 9.78 11.30 10.15
N ARG A 26 9.00 10.39 9.61
CA ARG A 26 7.54 10.40 9.66
C ARG A 26 7.07 9.11 10.32
N THR A 27 6.21 9.27 11.31
CA THR A 27 5.56 8.16 12.01
C THR A 27 4.08 8.47 12.14
N THR A 28 3.25 7.47 11.86
CA THR A 28 1.78 7.47 12.01
C THR A 28 1.36 6.15 12.65
N ASP A 29 0.07 5.96 12.87
CA ASP A 29 -0.53 4.71 13.32
C ASP A 29 -0.43 3.57 12.29
N THR A 30 -0.14 3.87 11.02
CA THR A 30 -0.19 2.92 9.91
C THR A 30 1.12 2.81 9.14
N GLU A 31 2.05 3.74 9.32
CA GLU A 31 3.35 3.73 8.65
C GLU A 31 4.43 4.52 9.41
N SER A 32 5.68 4.08 9.25
CA SER A 32 6.87 4.74 9.79
C SER A 32 8.03 4.67 8.79
N GLY A 33 8.79 5.76 8.65
CA GLY A 33 9.98 5.79 7.80
C GLY A 33 10.53 7.19 7.57
N MET A 34 11.48 7.28 6.64
CA MET A 34 12.19 8.52 6.33
C MET A 34 11.65 9.18 5.06
N LEU A 35 11.46 10.50 5.11
CA LEU A 35 11.14 11.33 3.97
C LEU A 35 12.37 12.14 3.54
N GLU A 36 12.60 12.22 2.24
CA GLU A 36 13.54 13.16 1.63
C GLU A 36 12.81 13.96 0.55
N LYS A 37 12.81 15.30 0.67
CA LYS A 37 12.06 16.20 -0.24
C LYS A 37 10.58 15.80 -0.41
N GLY A 38 9.95 15.34 0.68
CA GLY A 38 8.56 14.90 0.70
C GLY A 38 8.29 13.51 0.10
N LYS A 39 9.32 12.81 -0.38
CA LYS A 39 9.21 11.45 -0.91
C LYS A 39 9.70 10.43 0.11
N LYS A 40 9.05 9.26 0.15
CA LYS A 40 9.49 8.13 0.97
C LYS A 40 10.85 7.63 0.47
N VAL A 41 11.80 7.47 1.38
CA VAL A 41 13.13 6.90 1.11
C VAL A 41 13.48 5.85 2.16
N GLY A 42 14.34 4.91 1.77
CA GLY A 42 14.79 3.81 2.60
C GLY A 42 13.68 2.82 2.93
N VAL A 43 13.94 1.99 3.95
CA VAL A 43 12.97 1.00 4.42
C VAL A 43 11.86 1.71 5.19
N TRP A 44 10.63 1.55 4.70
CA TRP A 44 9.41 1.95 5.38
C TRP A 44 8.75 0.73 6.01
N GLU A 45 8.23 0.93 7.21
CA GLU A 45 7.42 -0.04 7.93
C GLU A 45 5.94 0.33 7.82
N TYR A 46 5.11 -0.66 7.57
CA TYR A 46 3.66 -0.53 7.44
C TYR A 46 2.96 -1.42 8.44
N PHE A 47 1.95 -0.85 9.08
CA PHE A 47 1.25 -1.45 10.19
C PHE A 47 -0.24 -1.60 9.89
N SER A 48 -0.85 -2.65 10.45
CA SER A 48 -2.30 -2.82 10.53
C SER A 48 -2.71 -3.04 11.99
N HIS A 49 -4.00 -3.00 12.26
CA HIS A 49 -4.55 -3.27 13.60
C HIS A 49 -5.35 -4.57 13.58
N THR A 50 -5.04 -5.47 14.50
CA THR A 50 -5.83 -6.69 14.72
C THR A 50 -7.17 -6.35 15.39
N ARG A 51 -8.10 -7.32 15.39
CA ARG A 51 -9.45 -7.14 15.97
C ARG A 51 -9.45 -6.75 17.45
N ASP A 52 -8.43 -7.18 18.19
CA ASP A 52 -8.18 -6.85 19.60
C ASP A 52 -7.44 -5.51 19.77
N GLY A 53 -7.25 -4.75 18.70
CA GLY A 53 -6.64 -3.41 18.71
C GLY A 53 -5.11 -3.39 18.71
N ARG A 54 -4.43 -4.54 18.65
CA ARG A 54 -2.96 -4.54 18.61
C ARG A 54 -2.45 -4.10 17.25
N GLN A 55 -1.48 -3.20 17.25
CA GLN A 55 -0.74 -2.85 16.05
C GLN A 55 0.21 -4.00 15.67
N VAL A 56 0.23 -4.36 14.38
CA VAL A 56 1.09 -5.40 13.84
C VAL A 56 1.82 -4.90 12.61
N LEU A 57 3.13 -5.15 12.54
CA LEU A 57 3.90 -4.96 11.32
C LEU A 57 3.39 -5.93 10.24
N VAL A 58 2.98 -5.39 9.10
CA VAL A 58 2.45 -6.19 7.98
C VAL A 58 3.35 -6.16 6.75
N GLN A 59 4.15 -5.12 6.58
CA GLN A 59 5.02 -4.98 5.42
C GLN A 59 6.22 -4.09 5.75
N ARG A 60 7.40 -4.45 5.23
CA ARG A 60 8.52 -3.54 5.06
C ARG A 60 8.85 -3.41 3.59
N TYR A 61 8.92 -2.19 3.09
CA TYR A 61 9.24 -1.91 1.69
C TYR A 61 10.31 -0.82 1.61
N ASP A 62 11.37 -1.10 0.86
CA ASP A 62 12.43 -0.13 0.59
C ASP A 62 12.03 0.74 -0.60
N HIS A 63 11.70 2.01 -0.32
CA HIS A 63 11.31 3.01 -1.32
C HIS A 63 12.50 3.55 -2.13
N THR A 64 13.74 3.32 -1.68
CA THR A 64 14.93 3.69 -2.45
C THR A 64 15.27 2.61 -3.49
N THR A 65 15.15 1.34 -3.12
CA THR A 65 15.51 0.21 -3.99
C THR A 65 14.31 -0.47 -4.65
N ASN A 66 13.09 0.00 -4.39
CA ASN A 66 11.82 -0.59 -4.86
C ASN A 66 11.68 -2.08 -4.51
N LYS A 67 12.13 -2.46 -3.31
CA LYS A 67 12.24 -3.86 -2.89
C LYS A 67 11.34 -4.16 -1.70
N LEU A 68 10.56 -5.24 -1.81
CA LEU A 68 9.88 -5.83 -0.67
C LEU A 68 10.94 -6.46 0.26
N VAL A 69 11.00 -5.98 1.50
CA VAL A 69 11.95 -6.45 2.52
C VAL A 69 11.29 -7.49 3.43
N TYR A 70 10.02 -7.26 3.78
CA TYR A 70 9.24 -8.14 4.64
C TYR A 70 7.77 -8.02 4.30
N TYR A 71 7.04 -9.12 4.45
CA TYR A 71 5.59 -9.10 4.56
C TYR A 71 5.18 -10.12 5.62
N ARG A 72 4.09 -9.83 6.32
CA ARG A 72 3.47 -10.79 7.20
C ARG A 72 2.74 -11.83 6.33
N PRO A 73 3.05 -13.13 6.44
CA PRO A 73 2.31 -14.16 5.72
C PRO A 73 0.82 -14.12 6.10
N ILE A 74 -0.04 -14.19 5.09
CA ILE A 74 -1.47 -14.40 5.24
C ILE A 74 -1.72 -15.86 4.86
N GLU A 75 -2.49 -16.60 5.67
CA GLU A 75 -2.69 -18.03 5.51
C GLU A 75 -3.31 -18.38 4.14
N ASP A 76 -2.67 -19.31 3.41
CA ASP A 76 -3.14 -20.14 2.30
C ASP A 76 -4.32 -19.63 1.45
N VAL A 77 -4.28 -18.36 1.03
CA VAL A 77 -5.24 -17.82 0.06
C VAL A 77 -4.80 -18.20 -1.36
N PRO A 78 -5.52 -19.09 -2.07
CA PRO A 78 -5.20 -19.39 -3.45
C PRO A 78 -5.59 -18.23 -4.36
N TYR A 79 -4.71 -17.90 -5.31
CA TYR A 79 -4.97 -16.90 -6.34
C TYR A 79 -5.22 -17.59 -7.68
N ASN A 80 -6.06 -16.98 -8.52
CA ASN A 80 -6.10 -17.35 -9.93
C ASN A 80 -4.88 -16.71 -10.61
N ALA A 81 -3.86 -17.52 -10.91
CA ALA A 81 -2.58 -17.07 -11.42
C ALA A 81 -2.34 -17.60 -12.84
N GLU A 82 -1.72 -16.78 -13.69
CA GLU A 82 -1.28 -17.20 -15.02
C GLU A 82 0.05 -17.94 -14.91
N VAL A 83 -0.02 -19.27 -14.77
CA VAL A 83 1.17 -20.12 -14.57
C VAL A 83 1.95 -20.24 -15.88
N THR A 84 1.28 -20.38 -17.00
CA THR A 84 1.88 -20.30 -18.34
C THR A 84 1.06 -19.31 -19.16
N PRO A 85 1.64 -18.67 -20.20
CA PRO A 85 0.90 -17.70 -21.00
C PRO A 85 -0.43 -18.27 -21.51
N GLY A 86 -1.53 -17.61 -21.16
CA GLY A 86 -2.90 -18.01 -21.48
C GLY A 86 -3.53 -19.05 -20.55
N GLN A 87 -2.77 -19.72 -19.66
CA GLN A 87 -3.32 -20.72 -18.73
C GLN A 87 -3.41 -20.17 -17.32
N TRP A 88 -4.66 -19.99 -16.88
CA TRP A 88 -5.03 -19.51 -15.56
C TRP A 88 -5.38 -20.68 -14.65
N THR A 89 -4.69 -20.78 -13.52
CA THR A 89 -4.88 -21.86 -12.53
C THR A 89 -5.03 -21.28 -11.14
N ARG A 90 -6.01 -21.80 -10.39
CA ARG A 90 -6.16 -21.49 -8.97
C ARG A 90 -5.07 -22.22 -8.17
N THR A 91 -4.13 -21.48 -7.60
CA THR A 91 -2.96 -22.04 -6.90
C THR A 91 -2.46 -21.14 -5.77
N ASN A 92 -1.74 -21.73 -4.82
CA ASN A 92 -1.06 -20.96 -3.78
C ASN A 92 0.24 -20.39 -4.35
N VAL A 93 0.40 -19.08 -4.21
CA VAL A 93 1.62 -18.37 -4.60
C VAL A 93 2.56 -18.29 -3.41
N GLN A 94 3.88 -18.30 -3.67
CA GLN A 94 4.88 -18.21 -2.61
C GLN A 94 4.92 -16.81 -1.99
N GLN A 95 4.72 -15.79 -2.83
CA GLN A 95 4.53 -14.41 -2.41
C GLN A 95 3.21 -13.91 -3.00
N PRO A 96 2.24 -13.46 -2.18
CA PRO A 96 1.01 -12.87 -2.69
C PRO A 96 1.29 -11.52 -3.38
N PRO A 97 0.37 -11.04 -4.22
CA PRO A 97 0.38 -9.65 -4.61
C PRO A 97 0.13 -8.78 -3.38
N LEU A 98 0.91 -7.70 -3.22
CA LEU A 98 0.84 -6.83 -2.04
C LEU A 98 0.76 -5.39 -2.47
N TYR A 99 -0.23 -4.64 -1.97
CA TYR A 99 -0.23 -3.20 -2.15
C TYR A 99 0.83 -2.57 -1.24
N ILE A 100 1.65 -1.64 -1.76
CA ILE A 100 2.63 -0.92 -0.94
C ILE A 100 1.86 0.00 0.00
N GLY A 101 2.06 -0.17 1.30
CA GLY A 101 1.23 0.45 2.34
C GLY A 101 0.16 -0.46 2.94
N GLY A 102 -0.01 -1.66 2.40
CA GLY A 102 -0.94 -2.66 2.90
C GLY A 102 -2.40 -2.21 2.90
N GLU A 103 -3.19 -2.85 3.76
CA GLU A 103 -4.63 -2.60 3.86
C GLU A 103 -4.96 -1.18 4.33
N ALA A 104 -4.11 -0.58 5.18
CA ALA A 104 -4.31 0.79 5.65
C ALA A 104 -4.28 1.80 4.50
N ALA A 105 -3.34 1.64 3.56
CA ALA A 105 -3.28 2.50 2.38
C ALA A 105 -4.50 2.29 1.46
N LEU A 106 -4.95 1.05 1.28
CA LEU A 106 -6.17 0.74 0.52
C LEU A 106 -7.42 1.34 1.17
N ALA A 107 -7.53 1.28 2.51
CA ALA A 107 -8.63 1.86 3.26
C ALA A 107 -8.74 3.38 3.06
N GLY A 108 -7.62 4.08 2.88
CA GLY A 108 -7.59 5.50 2.54
C GLY A 108 -8.19 5.85 1.17
N TYR A 109 -8.29 4.89 0.25
CA TYR A 109 -9.04 5.06 -1.00
C TYR A 109 -10.51 4.71 -0.82
N MET A 110 -10.80 3.64 -0.06
CA MET A 110 -12.16 3.21 0.26
C MET A 110 -12.94 4.28 1.05
N SER A 111 -12.27 5.10 1.86
CA SER A 111 -12.91 6.21 2.57
C SER A 111 -13.45 7.31 1.66
N LYS A 112 -13.05 7.34 0.39
CA LYS A 112 -13.51 8.28 -0.65
C LYS A 112 -14.74 7.76 -1.41
N MET A 113 -15.31 6.64 -0.98
CA MET A 113 -16.54 6.10 -1.54
C MET A 113 -17.74 6.97 -1.17
N ASN A 114 -18.61 7.21 -2.15
CA ASN A 114 -19.90 7.86 -2.00
C ASN A 114 -21.01 6.81 -2.03
N TYR A 115 -21.77 6.66 -0.94
CA TYR A 115 -22.90 5.74 -0.93
C TYR A 115 -24.04 6.29 -1.82
N PRO A 116 -24.39 5.65 -2.96
CA PRO A 116 -25.38 6.20 -3.87
C PRO A 116 -26.77 6.37 -3.23
N GLN A 117 -27.42 7.52 -3.46
CA GLN A 117 -28.73 7.82 -2.88
C GLN A 117 -29.80 6.79 -3.26
N ALA A 118 -29.73 6.25 -4.49
CA ALA A 118 -30.65 5.22 -4.95
C ALA A 118 -30.51 3.91 -4.15
N ALA A 119 -29.29 3.54 -3.75
CA ALA A 119 -29.05 2.40 -2.88
C ALA A 119 -29.53 2.68 -1.45
N GLN A 120 -29.30 3.88 -0.94
CA GLN A 120 -29.78 4.31 0.39
C GLN A 120 -31.31 4.25 0.49
N ASN A 121 -32.02 4.87 -0.47
CA ASN A 121 -33.49 4.93 -0.50
C ASN A 121 -34.15 3.55 -0.59
N ARG A 122 -33.44 2.56 -1.17
CA ARG A 122 -33.93 1.18 -1.34
C ARG A 122 -33.37 0.22 -0.29
N ASN A 123 -32.67 0.71 0.72
CA ASN A 123 -32.02 -0.10 1.75
C ASN A 123 -31.04 -1.16 1.20
N ILE A 124 -30.41 -0.89 0.05
CA ILE A 124 -29.45 -1.80 -0.57
C ILE A 124 -28.12 -1.69 0.16
N GLN A 125 -27.69 -2.78 0.80
CA GLN A 125 -26.40 -2.90 1.49
C GLN A 125 -25.68 -4.16 1.04
N GLY A 126 -24.37 -4.22 1.27
CA GLY A 126 -23.60 -5.43 1.04
C GLY A 126 -22.16 -5.15 0.63
N LYS A 127 -21.54 -6.17 0.04
CA LYS A 127 -20.17 -6.12 -0.44
C LYS A 127 -20.16 -6.22 -1.97
N VAL A 128 -19.67 -5.19 -2.64
CA VAL A 128 -19.28 -5.25 -4.04
C VAL A 128 -17.87 -5.84 -4.10
N LEU A 129 -17.67 -6.86 -4.94
CA LEU A 129 -16.33 -7.39 -5.21
C LEU A 129 -15.88 -6.89 -6.58
N ILE A 130 -14.77 -6.16 -6.61
CA ILE A 130 -14.10 -5.82 -7.87
C ILE A 130 -12.92 -6.79 -8.03
N THR A 131 -12.80 -7.38 -9.20
CA THR A 131 -11.62 -8.17 -9.55
C THR A 131 -10.85 -7.50 -10.68
N PHE A 132 -9.53 -7.59 -10.62
CA PHE A 132 -8.62 -7.01 -11.61
C PHE A 132 -7.34 -7.83 -11.68
N MET A 133 -6.65 -7.71 -12.81
CA MET A 133 -5.37 -8.36 -13.03
C MET A 133 -4.25 -7.48 -12.49
N ILE A 134 -3.35 -8.06 -11.70
CA ILE A 134 -2.04 -7.49 -11.35
C ILE A 134 -1.02 -8.25 -12.19
N ASP A 135 -0.28 -7.54 -13.03
CA ASP A 135 0.73 -8.15 -13.91
C ASP A 135 2.09 -8.35 -13.21
N THR A 136 3.08 -8.81 -13.98
CA THR A 136 4.45 -9.07 -13.49
C THR A 136 5.22 -7.81 -13.09
N LEU A 137 4.74 -6.63 -13.47
CA LEU A 137 5.31 -5.33 -13.14
C LEU A 137 4.56 -4.64 -11.99
N GLY A 138 3.47 -5.24 -11.49
CA GLY A 138 2.63 -4.64 -10.46
C GLY A 138 1.57 -3.68 -11.00
N GLN A 139 1.29 -3.69 -12.30
CA GLN A 139 0.28 -2.85 -12.91
C GLN A 139 -1.11 -3.49 -12.77
N ALA A 140 -2.06 -2.70 -12.28
CA ALA A 140 -3.46 -3.11 -12.15
C ALA A 140 -4.23 -2.78 -13.43
N SER A 141 -4.95 -3.76 -13.97
CA SER A 141 -5.75 -3.60 -15.20
C SER A 141 -6.93 -4.57 -15.24
N LYS A 142 -7.79 -4.46 -16.27
CA LYS A 142 -8.95 -5.35 -16.47
C LYS A 142 -9.92 -5.39 -15.28
N HIS A 143 -10.16 -4.24 -14.65
CA HIS A 143 -11.12 -4.09 -13.56
C HIS A 143 -12.53 -4.48 -14.01
N LYS A 144 -13.17 -5.37 -13.26
CA LYS A 144 -14.55 -5.81 -13.50
C LYS A 144 -15.28 -6.06 -12.18
N VAL A 145 -16.59 -5.86 -12.19
CA VAL A 145 -17.46 -6.22 -11.07
C VAL A 145 -17.63 -7.75 -11.08
N LEU A 146 -17.21 -8.39 -9.99
CA LEU A 146 -17.36 -9.84 -9.78
C LEU A 146 -18.64 -10.15 -9.00
N ASN A 147 -18.91 -9.37 -7.95
CA ASN A 147 -20.15 -9.48 -7.17
C ASN A 147 -20.83 -8.12 -7.13
N SER A 148 -22.07 -8.08 -7.61
CA SER A 148 -22.91 -6.89 -7.69
C SER A 148 -23.88 -6.83 -6.51
N ILE A 149 -24.14 -5.61 -6.01
CA ILE A 149 -25.28 -5.34 -5.12
C ILE A 149 -26.28 -4.37 -5.74
N GLY A 150 -25.90 -3.72 -6.85
CA GLY A 150 -26.74 -2.81 -7.60
C GLY A 150 -26.96 -1.45 -6.94
N GLY A 151 -27.87 -0.67 -7.52
CA GLY A 151 -28.26 0.65 -7.02
C GLY A 151 -27.21 1.74 -7.11
N GLY A 152 -26.25 1.61 -8.03
CA GLY A 152 -25.14 2.55 -8.21
C GLY A 152 -23.87 2.16 -7.45
N CYS A 153 -23.95 1.17 -6.55
CA CYS A 153 -22.83 0.79 -5.69
C CYS A 153 -21.70 0.13 -6.49
N ASP A 154 -22.05 -0.57 -7.57
CA ASP A 154 -21.10 -1.29 -8.41
C ASP A 154 -20.22 -0.29 -9.20
N GLU A 155 -20.86 0.73 -9.78
CA GLU A 155 -20.21 1.82 -10.50
C GLU A 155 -19.30 2.63 -9.58
N GLU A 156 -19.77 2.92 -8.36
CA GLU A 156 -18.96 3.64 -7.38
C GLU A 156 -17.75 2.82 -6.92
N ALA A 157 -17.95 1.54 -6.62
CA ALA A 157 -16.85 0.65 -6.24
C ALA A 157 -15.81 0.54 -7.37
N LEU A 158 -16.27 0.42 -8.62
CA LEU A 158 -15.40 0.37 -9.79
C LEU A 158 -14.62 1.68 -9.96
N ARG A 159 -15.27 2.84 -9.80
CA ARG A 159 -14.63 4.17 -9.87
C ARG A 159 -13.52 4.30 -8.82
N VAL A 160 -13.80 3.94 -7.57
CA VAL A 160 -12.79 4.02 -6.50
C VAL A 160 -11.68 3.03 -6.76
N CYS A 161 -11.98 1.78 -7.16
CA CYS A 161 -10.96 0.79 -7.47
C CYS A 161 -10.01 1.26 -8.58
N GLN A 162 -10.53 1.87 -9.65
CA GLN A 162 -9.73 2.39 -10.76
C GLN A 162 -8.90 3.63 -10.38
N SER A 163 -9.26 4.33 -9.30
CA SER A 163 -8.50 5.47 -8.78
C SER A 163 -7.28 5.07 -7.94
N ILE A 164 -7.17 3.77 -7.58
CA ILE A 164 -6.05 3.26 -6.81
C ILE A 164 -4.81 3.23 -7.73
N PRO A 165 -3.70 3.92 -7.36
CA PRO A 165 -2.46 3.87 -8.12
C PRO A 165 -1.91 2.44 -8.24
N SER A 166 -1.23 2.14 -9.35
CA SER A 166 -0.54 0.85 -9.52
C SER A 166 0.76 0.80 -8.70
N GLN A 167 0.63 0.60 -7.39
CA GLN A 167 1.75 0.43 -6.45
C GLN A 167 1.73 -0.96 -5.84
N TRP A 168 1.62 -1.98 -6.69
CA TRP A 168 1.59 -3.37 -6.27
C TRP A 168 2.98 -4.00 -6.38
N VAL A 169 3.33 -4.77 -5.36
CA VAL A 169 4.36 -5.80 -5.50
C VAL A 169 3.69 -7.00 -6.17
N PRO A 170 4.22 -7.52 -7.29
CA PRO A 170 3.62 -8.63 -8.01
C PRO A 170 3.67 -9.93 -7.20
N ALA A 171 2.76 -10.84 -7.51
CA ALA A 171 2.78 -12.19 -6.97
C ALA A 171 4.00 -12.95 -7.50
N ARG A 172 4.53 -13.89 -6.71
CA ARG A 172 5.60 -14.81 -7.15
C ARG A 172 5.21 -16.27 -6.98
N LEU A 173 5.49 -17.03 -8.04
CA LEU A 173 5.33 -18.48 -8.09
C LEU A 173 6.58 -19.10 -8.72
N ALA A 174 7.10 -20.17 -8.12
CA ALA A 174 8.40 -20.74 -8.46
C ALA A 174 9.53 -19.69 -8.60
N GLY A 175 9.55 -18.68 -7.72
CA GLY A 175 10.57 -17.61 -7.71
C GLY A 175 10.42 -16.52 -8.76
N ARG A 176 9.52 -16.67 -9.75
CA ARG A 176 9.25 -15.68 -10.80
C ARG A 176 7.98 -14.89 -10.54
N ALA A 177 7.94 -13.65 -11.02
CA ALA A 177 6.71 -12.84 -11.00
C ALA A 177 5.68 -13.45 -11.96
N VAL A 178 4.43 -13.52 -11.54
CA VAL A 178 3.32 -14.06 -12.35
C VAL A 178 2.11 -13.13 -12.28
N PRO A 179 1.36 -12.96 -13.39
CA PRO A 179 0.07 -12.29 -13.36
C PRO A 179 -0.93 -13.02 -12.46
N VAL A 180 -1.72 -12.28 -11.70
CA VAL A 180 -2.77 -12.82 -10.84
C VAL A 180 -4.04 -12.00 -10.93
N MET A 181 -5.19 -12.65 -10.77
CA MET A 181 -6.43 -11.95 -10.48
C MET A 181 -6.49 -11.65 -8.98
N TYR A 182 -6.65 -10.38 -8.65
CA TYR A 182 -6.87 -9.90 -7.29
C TYR A 182 -8.33 -9.52 -7.11
N GLU A 183 -8.86 -9.72 -5.90
CA GLU A 183 -10.23 -9.38 -5.54
C GLU A 183 -10.21 -8.38 -4.39
N LEU A 184 -10.75 -7.19 -4.62
CA LEU A 184 -10.81 -6.12 -3.63
C LEU A 184 -12.28 -5.87 -3.22
N PRO A 185 -12.63 -6.09 -1.95
CA PRO A 185 -13.98 -5.85 -1.47
C PRO A 185 -14.26 -4.38 -1.14
N PHE A 186 -15.43 -3.90 -1.54
CA PHE A 186 -15.99 -2.59 -1.20
C PHE A 186 -17.30 -2.79 -0.45
N THR A 187 -17.40 -2.27 0.78
CA THR A 187 -18.54 -2.55 1.66
C THR A 187 -19.42 -1.31 1.80
N PHE A 188 -20.71 -1.45 1.45
CA PHE A 188 -21.75 -0.45 1.64
C PHE A 188 -22.65 -0.87 2.80
N ARG A 189 -22.76 -0.03 3.81
CA ARG A 189 -23.61 -0.25 5.00
C ARG A 189 -24.31 1.05 5.35
N LEU A 190 -25.62 1.00 5.62
CA LEU A 190 -26.32 2.15 6.18
C LEU A 190 -25.85 2.33 7.62
N GLN A 191 -25.62 3.58 7.98
CA GLN A 191 -25.50 3.93 9.39
C GLN A 191 -26.86 3.73 10.03
N LYS A 192 -26.92 3.03 11.16
CA LYS A 192 -28.11 3.08 12.00
C LYS A 192 -28.25 4.52 12.48
N ALA A 193 -29.44 5.10 12.33
CA ALA A 193 -29.79 6.29 13.11
C ALA A 193 -29.73 5.87 14.58
N ASN A 194 -28.88 6.56 15.37
CA ASN A 194 -28.85 6.43 16.82
C ASN A 194 -30.06 7.15 17.43
#